data_AF-E4XMT0-F1
#
_entry.id   AF-E4XMT0-F1
#
_cell.length_a   1.000
_cell.length_b   1.000
_cell.length_c   1.000
_cell.angle_alpha   90.00
_cell.angle_beta   90.00
_cell.angle_gamma   90.00
#
_symmetry.space_group_name_H-M   'P 1'
#
loop_
_entity.id
_entity.type
_entity.pdbx_description
1 polymer ?
#
loop_
_entity_poly.entity_id
_entity_poly.type
_entity_poly.pdbx_seq_one_letter_code
_entity_poly.pdbx_strand_id
1 'polypeptide(L)' 'MRVASVACALEFRVPDKPVEQRTRCDICLEEYNREERKESTLYCGHRFCFKCLNELPNKLCPNCSKEYTAEQIIQLF' A
#
# COMPACT_ATOMS: atom_id res chain seq x y z
N MET A 1 3.35 -27.80 48.57
CA MET A 1 4.48 -26.99 48.08
C MET A 1 4.23 -26.64 46.62
N ARG A 2 4.20 -25.34 46.30
CA ARG A 2 4.59 -24.68 45.02
C ARG A 2 3.99 -25.25 43.71
N VAL A 3 2.81 -24.76 43.29
CA VAL A 3 2.52 -23.65 42.34
C VAL A 3 2.43 -24.06 40.86
N ALA A 4 1.26 -23.75 40.29
CA ALA A 4 0.88 -23.37 38.93
C ALA A 4 1.77 -23.73 37.73
N SER A 5 1.13 -24.25 36.68
CA SER A 5 1.62 -24.08 35.30
C SER A 5 0.47 -23.52 34.46
N VAL A 6 0.54 -22.20 34.28
CA VAL A 6 -0.33 -21.39 33.44
C VAL A 6 0.19 -21.42 32.00
N ALA A 7 -0.73 -21.16 31.06
CA ALA A 7 -0.53 -20.69 29.69
C ALA A 7 -0.25 -21.74 28.61
N CYS A 8 -1.33 -22.18 27.95
CA CYS A 8 -1.28 -22.47 26.52
C CYS A 8 -1.85 -21.24 25.77
N ALA A 9 -1.05 -20.16 25.70
CA ALA A 9 -1.31 -19.03 24.82
C ALA A 9 -0.40 -19.19 23.60
N LEU A 10 -0.95 -19.76 22.52
CA LEU A 10 -0.30 -19.76 21.21
C LEU A 10 -0.40 -18.35 20.64
N GLU A 11 0.63 -17.55 20.88
CA GLU A 11 0.77 -16.25 20.25
C GLU A 11 1.10 -16.45 18.77
N PHE A 12 0.13 -16.13 17.91
CA PHE A 12 0.31 -16.00 16.47
C PHE A 12 1.26 -14.84 16.23
N ARG A 13 2.57 -15.11 16.24
CA ARG A 13 3.60 -14.17 15.81
C ARG A 13 3.37 -13.92 14.32
N VAL A 14 2.68 -12.84 14.00
CA VAL A 14 2.73 -12.25 12.65
C VAL A 14 4.18 -11.87 12.45
N PRO A 15 4.94 -12.49 11.54
CA PRO A 15 6.30 -12.06 11.29
C PRO A 15 6.22 -10.62 10.80
N ASP A 16 6.82 -9.70 11.57
CA ASP A 16 7.03 -8.31 11.21
C ASP A 16 7.84 -8.28 9.92
N LYS A 17 7.16 -8.39 8.77
CA LYS A 17 7.80 -8.19 7.48
C LYS A 17 8.45 -6.81 7.55
N PRO A 18 9.74 -6.69 7.22
CA PRO A 18 10.39 -5.39 7.20
C PRO A 18 9.54 -4.46 6.34
N VAL A 19 9.29 -3.25 6.83
CA VAL A 19 8.61 -2.19 6.08
C VAL A 19 9.53 -1.84 4.92
N GLU A 20 9.46 -2.63 3.84
CA GLU A 20 10.12 -2.35 2.58
C GLU A 20 9.64 -0.97 2.18
N GLN A 21 10.56 -0.01 2.13
CA GLN A 21 10.26 1.33 1.63
C GLN A 21 9.72 1.11 0.22
N ARG A 22 8.41 1.30 0.04
CA ARG A 22 7.76 1.10 -1.25
C ARG A 22 8.19 2.24 -2.17
N THR A 23 9.37 2.11 -2.76
CA THR A 23 9.93 3.05 -3.74
C THR A 23 9.47 2.73 -5.16
N ARG A 24 8.67 1.68 -5.33
CA ARG A 24 8.13 1.21 -6.60
C ARG A 24 6.60 1.12 -6.57
N CYS A 25 6.00 1.24 -7.73
CA CYS A 25 4.56 1.10 -7.90
C CYS A 25 4.12 -0.36 -7.96
N ASP A 26 3.07 -0.72 -7.23
CA ASP A 26 2.51 -2.08 -7.27
C ASP A 26 1.78 -2.43 -8.60
N ILE A 27 1.54 -1.46 -9.49
CA ILE A 27 0.90 -1.68 -10.80
C ILE A 27 1.93 -1.97 -11.89
N CYS A 28 2.88 -1.06 -12.11
CA CYS A 28 3.90 -1.22 -13.15
C CYS A 28 5.20 -1.87 -12.64
N LEU A 29 5.35 -2.04 -11.32
CA LEU A 29 6.55 -2.57 -10.65
C LEU A 29 7.82 -1.73 -10.85
N GLU A 30 7.66 -0.50 -11.35
CA GLU A 30 8.76 0.43 -11.60
C GLU A 30 8.95 1.42 -10.45
N GLU A 31 10.18 1.92 -10.31
CA GLU A 31 10.52 2.93 -9.32
C GLU A 31 9.83 4.27 -9.56
N TYR A 32 9.46 4.93 -8.47
CA TYR A 32 8.92 6.27 -8.51
C TYR A 32 10.00 7.25 -8.96
N ASN A 33 9.60 8.19 -9.81
CA ASN A 33 10.47 9.26 -10.28
C ASN A 33 9.79 10.63 -10.10
N ARG A 34 10.56 11.71 -10.22
CA ARG A 34 10.06 13.08 -10.02
C ARG A 34 9.36 13.66 -11.25
N GLU A 35 9.26 12.91 -12.34
CA GLU A 35 8.75 13.40 -13.63
C GLU A 35 7.35 12.82 -13.89
N GLU A 36 7.29 11.56 -14.34
CA GLU A 36 6.06 10.90 -14.81
C GLU A 36 5.49 9.92 -13.78
N ARG A 37 6.36 9.26 -13.02
CA ARG A 37 6.05 8.21 -12.04
C ARG A 37 6.11 8.75 -10.62
N LYS A 38 5.53 9.93 -10.42
CA LYS A 38 5.43 10.52 -9.09
C LYS A 38 4.64 9.60 -8.17
N GLU A 39 5.16 9.37 -6.97
CA GLU A 39 4.44 8.62 -5.95
C GLU A 39 3.15 9.38 -5.64
N SER A 40 2.01 8.72 -5.83
CA SER A 40 0.69 9.29 -5.61
C SER A 40 -0.12 8.39 -4.71
N THR A 41 -0.92 8.99 -3.83
CA THR A 41 -1.86 8.27 -2.98
C THR A 41 -3.28 8.65 -3.33
N LEU A 42 -4.17 7.67 -3.24
CA LEU A 42 -5.62 7.90 -3.30
C LEU A 42 -6.18 8.14 -1.90
N TYR A 43 -7.40 8.66 -1.82
CA TYR A 43 -8.13 8.79 -0.55
C TYR A 43 -8.45 7.45 0.11
N CYS A 44 -8.37 6.34 -0.64
CA CYS A 44 -8.47 5.01 -0.06
C CYS A 44 -7.21 4.60 0.73
N GLY A 45 -6.12 5.39 0.67
CA GLY A 45 -4.86 5.14 1.38
C GLY A 45 -3.85 4.26 0.62
N HIS A 46 -4.19 3.78 -0.57
CA HIS A 46 -3.27 3.01 -1.41
C HIS A 46 -2.44 3.92 -2.31
N ARG A 47 -1.18 3.52 -2.52
CA ARG A 47 -0.16 4.31 -3.22
C ARG A 47 0.21 3.67 -4.55
N PHE A 48 0.28 4.48 -5.59
CA PHE A 48 0.60 4.08 -6.95
C PHE A 48 1.30 5.21 -7.70
N CYS A 49 1.84 4.93 -8.88
CA CYS A 49 2.44 5.96 -9.70
C CYS A 49 1.36 6.83 -10.35
N PHE A 50 1.59 8.14 -10.46
CA PHE A 50 0.62 9.06 -11.09
C PHE A 50 0.23 8.58 -12.50
N LYS A 51 1.23 8.22 -13.31
CA LYS A 51 1.05 7.64 -14.65
C LYS A 51 0.08 6.45 -14.64
N CYS A 52 0.27 5.49 -13.72
CA CYS A 52 -0.55 4.30 -13.56
C CYS A 52 -2.01 4.64 -13.25
N LEU A 53 -2.24 5.59 -12.33
CA LEU A 53 -3.58 6.05 -11.96
C LEU A 53 -4.27 6.82 -13.09
N ASN A 54 -3.49 7.49 -13.93
CA ASN A 54 -3.97 8.22 -15.09
C ASN A 54 -4.35 7.29 -16.25
N GLU A 55 -3.52 6.29 -16.55
CA GLU A 55 -3.73 5.29 -17.62
C GLU A 55 -4.76 4.20 -17.25
N LEU A 56 -5.11 4.05 -15.97
CA LEU A 56 -6.13 3.10 -15.53
C LEU A 56 -7.49 3.40 -16.22
N PRO A 57 -8.06 2.41 -16.97
CA PRO A 57 -9.27 2.62 -17.76
C PRO A 57 -10.51 2.76 -16.88
N ASN A 58 -10.56 1.98 -15.81
CA ASN A 58 -11.57 2.08 -14.77
C ASN A 58 -10.89 2.77 -13.59
N LYS A 59 -11.36 3.95 -13.18
CA LYS A 59 -10.82 4.71 -12.05
C LYS A 59 -11.15 4.03 -10.72
N LEU A 60 -10.70 2.79 -10.57
CA LEU A 60 -10.91 1.88 -9.47
C LEU A 60 -9.55 1.52 -8.89
N CYS A 61 -9.43 1.63 -7.57
CA CYS A 61 -8.21 1.26 -6.90
C CYS A 61 -7.95 -0.25 -7.04
N PRO A 62 -6.78 -0.71 -7.51
CA PRO A 62 -6.55 -2.14 -7.73
C PRO A 62 -6.42 -2.95 -6.44
N ASN A 63 -6.22 -2.30 -5.28
CA ASN A 63 -6.14 -2.99 -3.99
C ASN A 63 -7.51 -3.15 -3.31
N CYS A 64 -8.40 -2.15 -3.42
CA CYS A 64 -9.68 -2.13 -2.69
C CYS A 64 -10.90 -1.93 -3.57
N SER A 65 -10.73 -1.84 -4.89
CA SER A 65 -11.79 -1.59 -5.88
C SER A 65 -12.63 -0.33 -5.61
N LYS A 66 -12.09 0.62 -4.84
CA LYS A 66 -12.77 1.88 -4.55
C LYS A 66 -12.64 2.84 -5.74
N GLU A 67 -13.76 3.41 -6.16
CA GLU A 67 -13.80 4.45 -7.18
C GLU A 67 -13.05 5.69 -6.73
N TYR A 68 -12.33 6.30 -7.66
CA TYR A 68 -11.62 7.56 -7.45
C TYR A 68 -11.75 8.46 -8.68
N THR A 69 -11.62 9.78 -8.52
CA THR A 69 -11.50 10.72 -9.65
C THR A 69 -10.05 11.19 -9.80
N ALA A 70 -9.71 11.80 -10.95
CA ALA A 70 -8.37 12.33 -11.17
C ALA A 70 -7.97 13.40 -10.12
N GLU A 71 -8.96 14.12 -9.59
CA GLU A 71 -8.79 15.12 -8.54
C GLU A 71 -8.47 14.50 -7.17
N GLN A 72 -8.82 13.23 -6.97
CA GLN A 72 -8.53 12.47 -5.74
C GLN A 72 -7.16 11.78 -5.77
N ILE A 73 -6.35 12.05 -6.80
CA ILE A 73 -4.97 11.58 -6.91
C ILE A 73 -4.07 12.63 -6.25
N ILE A 74 -3.60 12.35 -5.04
CA ILE A 74 -2.67 13.23 -4.33
C ILE A 74 -1.24 12.84 -4.68
N GLN A 75 -0.51 13.72 -5.36
CA GLN A 75 0.93 13.55 -5.60
C GLN A 75 1.71 13.88 -4.33
N LEU A 76 2.59 12.97 -3.90
CA LEU A 76 3.38 13.14 -2.68
C LEU A 76 4.71 13.87 -2.94
N PHE A 77 5.32 13.69 -4.11
CA PHE A 77 6.63 14.25 -4.47
C PHE A 77 6.72 14.68 -5.93
#